data_AF-A0A838FH58-F1
#
_entry.id   AF-A0A838FH58-F1
#
_cell.length_a   1.000
_cell.length_b   1.000
_cell.length_c   1.000
_cell.angle_alpha   90.00
_cell.angle_beta   90.00
_cell.angle_gamma   90.00
#
_symmetry.space_group_name_H-M   'P 1'
#
loop_
_entity.id
_entity.type
_entity.pdbx_description
1 polymer ?
#
loop_
_entity_poly.entity_id
_entity_poly.type
_entity_poly.pdbx_seq_one_letter_code
_entity_poly.pdbx_strand_id
1 'polypeptide(L)'
;CFRSAGLVDQARRAFADRDVGLAEALVTEDDAVDTLNRECFRLALEVGEDPLRREAAMHMMLAARCIERQADNAVDIGEQTAFVVSGLFREFTDASRPGGAPREAPTV
;
A
#
# COMPACT_ATOMS: atom_id res chain seq x y z
N CYS A 1 -2.55 -11.08 1.68
CA CYS A 1 -1.72 -11.89 0.76
C CYS A 1 -2.20 -11.74 -0.68
N PHE A 2 -3.37 -12.29 -1.09
CA PHE A 2 -3.83 -12.18 -2.49
C PHE A 2 -3.98 -10.75 -3.02
N ARG A 3 -4.51 -9.81 -2.22
CA ARG A 3 -4.63 -8.39 -2.63
C ARG A 3 -3.26 -7.73 -2.88
N SER A 4 -2.33 -7.85 -1.93
CA SER A 4 -0.96 -7.35 -2.07
C SER A 4 -0.20 -8.01 -3.24
N ALA A 5 -0.38 -9.31 -3.47
CA ALA A 5 0.18 -9.97 -4.66
C ALA A 5 -0.38 -9.41 -5.98
N GLY A 6 -1.65 -9.00 -5.99
CA GLY A 6 -2.27 -8.31 -7.13
C GLY A 6 -1.63 -6.95 -7.41
N LEU A 7 -1.33 -6.17 -6.36
CA LEU A 7 -0.64 -4.88 -6.48
C LEU A 7 0.75 -5.04 -7.10
N VAL A 8 1.50 -6.06 -6.69
CA VAL A 8 2.82 -6.34 -7.27
C VAL A 8 2.72 -6.70 -8.76
N ASP A 9 1.74 -7.51 -9.16
CA ASP A 9 1.55 -7.81 -10.59
C ASP A 9 1.09 -6.58 -11.39
N GLN A 10 0.22 -5.75 -10.81
CA GLN A 10 -0.21 -4.49 -11.43
C GLN A 10 0.98 -3.54 -11.62
N ALA A 11 1.81 -3.34 -10.59
CA ALA A 11 3.02 -2.51 -10.69
C ALA A 11 3.99 -3.04 -11.74
N ARG A 12 4.18 -4.36 -11.80
CA ARG A 12 4.99 -5.02 -12.83
C ARG A 12 4.46 -4.74 -14.24
N ARG A 13 3.14 -4.83 -14.44
CA ARG A 13 2.48 -4.57 -15.73
C ARG A 13 2.57 -3.10 -16.11
N ALA A 14 2.29 -2.20 -15.18
CA ALA A 14 2.38 -0.76 -15.38
C ALA A 14 3.79 -0.36 -15.85
N PHE A 15 4.82 -0.91 -15.20
CA PHE A 15 6.20 -0.69 -15.60
C PHE A 15 6.53 -1.26 -16.98
N ALA A 16 6.14 -2.52 -17.25
CA ALA A 16 6.43 -3.19 -18.51
C ALA A 16 5.79 -2.48 -19.72
N ASP A 17 4.55 -2.02 -19.55
CA ASP A 17 3.75 -1.41 -20.61
C ASP A 17 3.91 0.12 -20.66
N ARG A 18 4.66 0.71 -19.72
CA ARG A 18 4.79 2.17 -19.51
C ARG A 18 3.42 2.85 -19.31
N ASP A 19 2.52 2.16 -18.63
CA ASP A 19 1.16 2.63 -18.39
C ASP A 19 1.10 3.42 -17.07
N VAL A 20 1.07 4.75 -17.21
CA VAL A 20 0.96 5.68 -16.07
C VAL A 20 -0.39 5.56 -15.38
N GLY A 21 -1.47 5.29 -16.12
CA GLY A 21 -2.80 5.16 -15.50
C GLY A 21 -2.90 3.92 -14.63
N LEU A 22 -2.30 2.81 -15.08
CA LEU A 22 -2.21 1.58 -14.28
C LEU A 22 -1.32 1.77 -13.03
N ALA A 23 -0.29 2.59 -13.13
CA ALA A 23 0.56 2.96 -11.99
C ALA A 23 -0.20 3.84 -10.97
N GLU A 24 -0.90 4.88 -11.42
CA GLU A 24 -1.68 5.77 -10.55
C GLU A 24 -2.81 5.03 -9.82
N ALA A 25 -3.40 4.02 -10.47
CA ALA A 25 -4.47 3.20 -9.87
C ALA A 25 -4.00 2.31 -8.70
N LEU A 26 -2.69 2.10 -8.50
CA LEU A 26 -2.18 1.28 -7.39
C LEU A 26 -2.58 1.81 -6.03
N VAL A 27 -2.67 3.14 -5.87
CA VAL A 27 -3.03 3.78 -4.60
C VAL A 27 -4.41 3.37 -4.13
N THR A 28 -5.40 3.44 -5.02
CA THR A 28 -6.79 3.10 -4.68
C THR A 28 -6.93 1.61 -4.35
N GLU A 29 -6.15 0.75 -4.99
CA GLU A 29 -6.18 -0.68 -4.72
C GLU A 29 -5.48 -1.03 -3.39
N ASP A 30 -4.49 -0.24 -2.98
CA ASP A 30 -3.77 -0.40 -1.71
C ASP A 30 -4.61 -0.05 -0.47
N ASP A 31 -5.57 0.88 -0.59
CA ASP A 31 -6.49 1.27 0.50
C ASP A 31 -7.15 0.06 1.21
N ALA A 32 -7.40 -1.02 0.45
CA ALA A 32 -7.95 -2.26 0.98
C ALA A 32 -6.95 -3.05 1.85
N VAL A 33 -5.67 -3.11 1.48
CA VAL A 33 -4.62 -3.75 2.28
C VAL A 33 -4.40 -2.96 3.56
N ASP A 34 -4.38 -1.65 3.42
CA ASP A 34 -4.15 -0.68 4.47
C ASP A 34 -5.26 -0.73 5.54
N THR A 35 -6.52 -0.85 5.09
CA THR A 35 -7.68 -1.09 5.95
C THR A 35 -7.61 -2.42 6.68
N LEU A 36 -7.17 -3.50 6.02
CA LEU A 36 -7.01 -4.80 6.65
C LEU A 36 -5.91 -4.78 7.71
N ASN A 37 -4.81 -4.04 7.49
CA ASN A 37 -3.75 -3.88 8.47
C ASN A 37 -4.27 -3.19 9.74
N ARG A 38 -5.05 -2.11 9.60
CA ARG A 38 -5.72 -1.44 10.73
C ARG A 38 -6.70 -2.36 11.47
N GLU A 39 -7.44 -3.18 10.74
CA GLU A 39 -8.37 -4.12 11.34
C GLU A 39 -7.65 -5.24 12.12
N CYS A 40 -6.53 -5.75 11.59
CA CYS A 40 -5.68 -6.70 12.32
C CYS A 40 -5.17 -6.11 13.64
N PHE A 41 -4.80 -4.83 13.65
CA PHE A 41 -4.42 -4.13 14.88
C PHE A 41 -5.58 -4.04 15.88
N ARG A 42 -6.78 -3.67 15.41
CA ARG A 42 -7.99 -3.60 16.24
C ARG A 42 -8.31 -4.97 16.87
N LEU A 43 -8.27 -6.04 16.10
CA LEU A 43 -8.50 -7.40 16.59
C LEU A 43 -7.45 -7.83 17.62
N ALA A 44 -6.19 -7.44 17.43
CA ALA A 44 -5.13 -7.73 18.39
C ALA A 44 -5.34 -7.02 19.74
N LEU A 45 -5.90 -5.80 19.75
CA LEU A 45 -6.27 -5.11 20.99
C LEU A 45 -7.43 -5.79 21.73
N GLU A 46 -8.31 -6.50 21.01
CA GLU A 46 -9.43 -7.24 21.59
C GLU A 46 -9.02 -8.60 22.17
N VAL A 47 -7.76 -9.00 21.95
CA VAL A 47 -7.21 -10.19 22.59
C VAL A 47 -6.98 -9.89 24.07
N GLY A 48 -7.84 -10.49 24.90
CA GLY A 48 -7.80 -10.37 26.36
C GLY A 48 -6.50 -10.88 27.01
N GLU A 49 -6.56 -11.20 28.30
CA GLU A 49 -5.36 -11.40 29.12
C GLU A 49 -4.57 -12.70 28.89
N ASP A 50 -5.07 -13.62 28.05
CA ASP A 50 -4.42 -14.92 27.81
C ASP A 50 -3.06 -14.75 27.10
N PRO A 51 -1.94 -15.15 27.73
CA PRO A 51 -0.59 -14.91 27.19
C PRO A 51 -0.34 -15.58 25.83
N LEU A 52 -0.87 -16.78 25.60
CA LEU A 52 -0.67 -17.52 24.35
C LEU A 52 -1.45 -16.86 23.22
N ARG A 53 -2.68 -16.40 23.49
CA ARG A 53 -3.48 -15.65 22.51
C ARG A 53 -2.82 -14.31 22.18
N ARG A 54 -2.26 -13.62 23.17
CA ARG A 54 -1.52 -12.36 22.95
C ARG A 54 -0.30 -12.55 22.08
N GLU A 55 0.51 -13.57 22.35
CA GLU A 55 1.67 -13.89 21.52
C GLU A 55 1.27 -14.19 20.07
N ALA A 56 0.22 -14.99 19.86
CA ALA A 56 -0.32 -15.24 18.53
C ALA A 56 -0.80 -13.97 17.84
N ALA A 57 -1.48 -13.07 18.56
CA ALA A 57 -1.93 -11.78 18.04
C ALA A 57 -0.76 -10.90 17.58
N MET A 58 0.32 -10.84 18.36
CA MET A 58 1.53 -10.11 18.00
C MET A 58 2.18 -10.66 16.72
N HIS A 59 2.27 -11.98 16.57
CA HIS A 59 2.77 -12.60 15.33
C HIS A 59 1.88 -12.25 14.12
N MET A 60 0.56 -12.26 14.30
CA MET A 60 -0.38 -11.87 13.24
C MET A 60 -0.26 -10.39 12.85
N MET A 61 -0.03 -9.50 13.82
CA MET A 61 0.24 -8.08 13.55
C MET A 61 1.51 -7.89 12.72
N LEU A 62 2.60 -8.61 13.05
CA LEU A 62 3.83 -8.56 12.27
C LEU A 62 3.61 -9.06 10.84
N ALA A 63 2.85 -10.14 10.67
CA ALA A 63 2.49 -10.66 9.35
C ALA A 63 1.65 -9.65 8.55
N ALA A 64 0.65 -9.01 9.18
CA ALA A 64 -0.16 -7.97 8.55
C ALA A 64 0.70 -6.78 8.09
N ARG A 65 1.63 -6.32 8.94
CA ARG A 65 2.55 -5.23 8.59
C ARG A 65 3.49 -5.58 7.45
N CYS A 66 3.98 -6.81 7.40
CA CYS A 66 4.80 -7.27 6.27
C CYS A 66 4.02 -7.29 4.95
N ILE A 67 2.70 -7.52 4.98
CA ILE A 67 1.84 -7.50 3.79
C ILE A 67 1.55 -6.07 3.35
N GLU A 68 1.29 -5.14 4.27
CA GLU A 68 1.14 -3.71 3.97
C GLU A 68 2.40 -3.16 3.32
N ARG A 69 3.58 -3.42 3.90
CA ARG A 69 4.85 -2.98 3.29
C ARG A 69 5.10 -3.52 1.87
N GLN A 70 4.61 -4.73 1.56
CA GLN A 70 4.70 -5.24 0.18
C GLN A 70 3.83 -4.43 -0.78
N ALA A 71 2.70 -3.95 -0.30
CA ALA A 71 1.76 -3.15 -1.05
C ALA A 71 2.27 -1.70 -1.23
N ASP A 72 2.80 -1.08 -0.16
CA ASP A 72 3.51 0.22 -0.23
C ASP A 72 4.63 0.19 -1.29
N ASN A 73 5.48 -0.84 -1.24
CA ASN A 73 6.56 -0.99 -2.22
C ASN A 73 6.04 -1.11 -3.66
N ALA A 74 4.84 -1.65 -3.87
CA ALA A 74 4.23 -1.72 -5.19
C ALA A 74 3.78 -0.33 -5.66
N VAL A 75 3.20 0.49 -4.77
CA VAL A 75 2.88 1.90 -5.03
C VAL A 75 4.13 2.70 -5.37
N ASP A 76 5.22 2.55 -4.59
CA ASP A 76 6.51 3.18 -4.84
C ASP A 76 7.05 2.84 -6.25
N ILE A 77 6.94 1.58 -6.68
CA ILE A 77 7.31 1.16 -8.04
C ILE A 77 6.43 1.86 -9.08
N GLY A 78 5.14 2.04 -8.80
CA GLY A 78 4.22 2.82 -9.62
C GLY A 78 4.67 4.27 -9.79
N GLU A 79 5.04 4.93 -8.70
CA GLU A 79 5.54 6.32 -8.73
C GLU A 79 6.81 6.43 -9.57
N GLN A 80 7.76 5.51 -9.39
CA GLN A 80 8.97 5.44 -10.21
C GLN A 80 8.66 5.16 -11.68
N THR A 81 7.64 4.35 -11.96
CA THR A 81 7.16 4.10 -13.33
C THR A 81 6.68 5.40 -13.96
N ALA A 82 5.82 6.15 -13.29
CA ALA A 82 5.33 7.43 -13.81
C ALA A 82 6.45 8.45 -13.99
N PHE A 83 7.43 8.49 -13.08
CA PHE A 83 8.63 9.32 -13.24
C PHE A 83 9.44 8.93 -14.47
N VAL A 84 9.73 7.64 -14.68
CA VAL A 84 10.51 7.17 -15.83
C VAL A 84 9.82 7.46 -17.16
N VAL A 85 8.49 7.42 -17.20
CA VAL A 85 7.70 7.69 -18.42
C VAL A 85 7.57 9.19 -18.70
N SER A 86 7.31 10.00 -17.68
CA SER A 86 6.99 11.43 -17.84
C SER A 86 8.18 12.37 -17.64
N GLY A 87 9.23 11.93 -16.97
CA GLY A 87 10.34 12.76 -16.51
C GLY A 87 10.00 13.67 -15.30
N LEU A 88 8.78 13.58 -14.76
CA LEU A 88 8.29 14.40 -13.66
C LEU A 88 7.95 13.52 -12.47
N PHE A 89 8.61 13.74 -11.34
CA PHE A 89 8.33 12.96 -10.14
C PHE A 89 7.01 13.43 -9.53
N ARG A 90 6.10 12.47 -9.31
CA ARG A 90 4.82 12.69 -8.64
C ARG A 90 4.68 11.59 -7.60
N GLU A 91 4.65 12.01 -6.34
CA GLU A 91 4.26 11.16 -5.23
C GLU A 91 2.74 10.95 -5.34
N PHE A 92 2.30 9.69 -5.38
CA PHE A 92 0.89 9.34 -5.46
C PHE A 92 0.23 9.36 -4.08
N THR A 93 1.02 9.08 -3.03
CA THR A 93 0.56 9.05 -1.64
C THR A 93 1.43 9.89 -0.72
N ASP A 94 0.85 10.90 -0.08
CA ASP A 94 1.50 11.60 1.03
C ASP A 94 1.37 10.74 2.30
N ALA A 95 2.32 9.81 2.50
CA ALA A 95 2.35 8.90 3.66
C ALA A 95 2.37 9.62 5.02
N SER A 96 2.52 10.96 5.03
CA SER A 96 2.53 11.80 6.23
C SER A 96 1.16 12.39 6.60
N ARG A 97 0.10 12.18 5.80
CA ARG A 97 -1.25 12.73 6.06
C ARG A 97 -2.30 11.66 6.37
N PRO A 98 -3.06 11.79 7.48
CA PRO A 98 -4.30 11.06 7.60
C PRO A 98 -5.33 11.70 6.64
N GLY A 99 -5.69 11.00 5.56
CA GLY A 99 -6.87 11.37 4.74
C GLY A 99 -6.68 11.56 3.23
N GLY A 100 -5.72 10.88 2.57
CA GLY A 100 -5.80 10.50 1.15
C GLY A 100 -6.30 11.56 0.14
N ALA A 101 -5.90 12.83 0.26
CA ALA A 101 -6.27 13.86 -0.71
C ALA A 101 -5.21 13.94 -1.82
N PRO A 102 -5.56 13.74 -3.10
CA PRO A 102 -4.63 13.92 -4.20
C PRO A 102 -4.15 15.38 -4.27
N ARG A 103 -2.85 15.58 -4.50
CA ARG A 103 -2.31 16.93 -4.72
C ARG A 103 -2.61 17.37 -6.16
N GLU A 104 -3.17 18.57 -6.33
CA GLU A 104 -3.34 19.20 -7.64
C GLU A 104 -1.98 19.29 -8.36
N ALA A 105 -1.97 18.87 -9.62
CA ALA A 105 -0.78 18.90 -10.47
C ALA A 105 -0.27 20.34 -10.63
N PRO A 106 1.05 20.57 -10.74
CA PRO A 106 1.57 21.90 -11.01
C PRO A 106 1.07 22.37 -12.37
N THR A 107 0.43 23.53 -12.40
CA THR A 107 0.13 24.26 -13.64
C THR A 107 1.46 24.70 -14.26
N VAL A 108 1.81 24.07 -15.39
CA VAL A 108 2.83 24.58 -16.31
C VAL A 108 2.23 25.68 -17.17
#